data_AF-A0A1B8ZIP8-F1
#
_entry.id   AF-A0A1B8ZIP8-F1
#
_cell.length_a   1.000
_cell.length_b   1.000
_cell.length_c   1.000
_cell.angle_alpha   90.00
_cell.angle_beta   90.00
_cell.angle_gamma   90.00
#
_symmetry.space_group_name_H-M   'P 1'
#
loop_
_entity.id
_entity.type
_entity.pdbx_description
1 polymer ?
#
loop_
_entity_poly.entity_id
_entity_poly.type
_entity_poly.pdbx_seq_one_letter_code
_entity_poly.pdbx_strand_id
1 'polypeptide(L)'
;MSIQLVNPATNETLNYYPTTTFLHNGSSIPSTINTDDGVIYLEHSGNTYVLEDYMGGHPINVRRFGLNNGTDDRGYTSAAIIKGIKLAKKYNYRSLYIPNGDYDIAETVNIDVAPNTTIKIEGNLNVKDSFTGNAIVIGTHGPAITQPTKDSLAGLNIQGLNCSKKNYNDSDSTGIVIMNVIASTIEIKRVTGFKIGTLLYSDNGRGGGISYNTFFLNYFHDNEINLKFEKNDVQGYINENTFYGGTFNHSTSFPKVKTFHILMDDKQINLHPYNNNRFLYPSFEDNDPDNAVAAQITGESNTIVAPRMENPNNPLYTIKFDEHSKRCQVISKGFGLYKGSIEDLGDENSYETNSGNLLTTNSANPVLTLRNQASSAFTLYSGLDVSNNEVFFVTGEGKGFYGSSLYAEKGFRWATSDGSKEDRGLFYGNGSPTVAANPGSIYINNDGGNKMLWVKTDSGSSAGWKSIGTQADALTAPEPSSSATAQDVWLRLKDLEDKLKAAGLLSS
;
A
#
# COMPACT_ATOMS: atom_id res chain seq x y z
N MET A 1 53.50 -29.47 -5.51
CA MET A 1 53.14 -29.70 -4.10
C MET A 1 52.37 -28.48 -3.63
N SER A 2 51.27 -28.63 -2.89
CA SER A 2 50.60 -27.48 -2.27
C SER A 2 51.52 -26.82 -1.25
N ILE A 3 51.34 -25.53 -1.02
CA ILE A 3 52.06 -24.77 0.01
C ILE A 3 51.04 -24.16 0.97
N GLN A 4 51.42 -24.05 2.23
CA GLN A 4 50.61 -23.41 3.26
C GLN A 4 51.27 -22.11 3.68
N LEU A 5 50.51 -21.03 3.67
CA LEU A 5 50.96 -19.71 4.12
C LEU A 5 50.00 -19.19 5.17
N VAL A 6 50.53 -18.57 6.21
CA VAL A 6 49.70 -17.84 7.17
C VAL A 6 49.34 -16.50 6.55
N ASN A 7 48.04 -16.22 6.40
CA ASN A 7 47.58 -14.91 5.97
C ASN A 7 48.02 -13.88 7.01
N PRO A 8 48.83 -12.89 6.64
CA PRO A 8 49.40 -11.97 7.61
C PRO A 8 48.33 -11.03 8.22
N ALA A 9 47.19 -10.82 7.56
CA ALA A 9 46.09 -10.01 8.09
C ALA A 9 45.18 -10.80 9.04
N THR A 10 44.89 -12.08 8.73
CA THR A 10 43.91 -12.88 9.51
C THR A 10 44.54 -13.89 10.47
N ASN A 11 45.84 -14.17 10.34
CA ASN A 11 46.56 -15.28 10.98
C ASN A 11 45.99 -16.67 10.66
N GLU A 12 45.17 -16.79 9.61
CA GLU A 12 44.62 -18.08 9.15
C GLU A 12 45.63 -18.77 8.23
N THR A 13 45.76 -20.09 8.36
CA THR A 13 46.54 -20.90 7.42
C THR A 13 45.75 -21.06 6.12
N LEU A 14 46.34 -20.61 5.02
CA LEU A 14 45.79 -20.67 3.68
C LEU A 14 46.50 -21.75 2.85
N ASN A 15 45.72 -22.59 2.17
CA ASN A 15 46.25 -23.60 1.25
C ASN A 15 46.34 -23.03 -0.17
N TYR A 16 47.51 -23.18 -0.78
CA TYR A 16 47.79 -22.77 -2.15
C TYR A 16 48.17 -23.98 -2.99
N TYR A 17 47.57 -24.11 -4.16
CA TYR A 17 47.80 -25.24 -5.06
C TYR A 17 48.50 -24.77 -6.33
N PRO A 18 49.50 -25.51 -6.83
CA PRO A 18 50.22 -25.16 -8.04
C PRO A 18 49.28 -25.17 -9.25
N THR A 19 49.40 -24.19 -10.13
CA THR A 19 48.61 -24.09 -11.35
C THR A 19 49.46 -23.55 -12.50
N THR A 20 49.33 -24.15 -13.68
CA THR A 20 49.94 -23.67 -14.94
C THR A 20 48.98 -22.79 -15.73
N THR A 21 47.69 -22.93 -15.46
CA THR A 21 46.57 -22.25 -16.11
C THR A 21 45.38 -22.35 -15.18
N PHE A 22 44.98 -21.24 -14.57
CA PHE A 22 43.76 -21.22 -13.79
C PHE A 22 42.59 -20.88 -14.72
N LEU A 23 41.63 -21.78 -14.85
CA LEU A 23 40.40 -21.55 -15.60
C LEU A 23 39.29 -21.13 -14.64
N HIS A 24 38.67 -19.98 -14.89
CA HIS A 24 37.37 -19.63 -14.28
C HIS A 24 36.32 -19.54 -15.36
N ASN A 25 35.22 -20.29 -15.21
CA ASN A 25 34.18 -20.43 -16.24
C ASN A 25 34.72 -20.75 -17.65
N GLY A 26 35.73 -21.63 -17.74
CA GLY A 26 36.31 -22.07 -19.02
C GLY A 26 37.23 -21.04 -19.70
N SER A 27 37.50 -19.90 -19.06
CA SER A 27 38.44 -18.89 -19.57
C SER A 27 39.72 -18.87 -18.73
N SER A 28 40.88 -18.79 -19.39
CA SER A 28 42.18 -18.69 -18.70
C SER A 28 42.31 -17.34 -18.00
N ILE A 29 42.64 -17.37 -16.71
CA ILE A 29 43.11 -16.21 -15.98
C ILE A 29 44.63 -16.09 -16.22
N PRO A 30 45.11 -14.96 -16.76
CA PRO A 30 46.54 -14.76 -17.03
C PRO A 30 47.40 -14.94 -15.77
N SER A 31 48.57 -15.58 -15.92
CA SER A 31 49.51 -15.87 -14.83
C SER A 31 50.37 -14.67 -14.38
N THR A 32 50.19 -13.49 -14.99
CA THR A 32 50.84 -12.26 -14.54
C THR A 32 50.20 -11.83 -13.22
N ILE A 33 50.93 -12.00 -12.11
CA ILE A 33 50.57 -11.55 -10.78
C ILE A 33 50.09 -10.09 -10.87
N ASN A 34 48.81 -9.86 -10.66
CA ASN A 34 48.33 -8.52 -10.41
C ASN A 34 48.53 -8.24 -8.92
N THR A 35 49.43 -7.30 -8.61
CA THR A 35 49.71 -6.83 -7.25
C THR A 35 48.47 -6.30 -6.51
N ASP A 36 47.40 -6.00 -7.24
CA ASP A 36 46.12 -5.54 -6.70
C ASP A 36 45.31 -6.66 -6.04
N ASP A 37 45.53 -7.93 -6.45
CA ASP A 37 44.73 -9.07 -5.99
C ASP A 37 45.30 -9.71 -4.72
N GLY A 38 46.60 -9.49 -4.41
CA GLY A 38 47.33 -9.68 -3.14
C GLY A 38 47.31 -11.05 -2.42
N VAL A 39 46.33 -11.90 -2.71
CA VAL A 39 45.97 -13.09 -1.92
C VAL A 39 45.62 -14.27 -2.82
N ILE A 40 45.17 -14.02 -4.05
CA ILE A 40 44.71 -15.10 -4.95
C ILE A 40 45.89 -15.88 -5.54
N TYR A 41 46.89 -15.16 -6.03
CA TYR A 41 48.03 -15.74 -6.72
C TYR A 41 49.30 -15.51 -5.94
N LEU A 42 50.13 -16.55 -5.89
CA LEU A 42 51.47 -16.48 -5.35
C LEU A 42 52.44 -17.07 -6.37
N GLU A 43 53.53 -16.37 -6.66
CA GLU A 43 54.69 -16.97 -7.29
C GLU A 43 55.70 -17.38 -6.23
N HIS A 44 56.08 -18.66 -6.25
CA HIS A 44 57.08 -19.19 -5.35
C HIS A 44 57.98 -20.18 -6.09
N SER A 45 59.29 -19.92 -6.06
CA SER A 45 60.31 -20.78 -6.70
C SER A 45 60.01 -21.05 -8.19
N GLY A 46 59.57 -20.02 -8.94
CA GLY A 46 59.27 -20.10 -10.37
C GLY A 46 57.97 -20.83 -10.74
N ASN A 47 57.13 -21.18 -9.76
CA ASN A 47 55.80 -21.76 -9.97
C ASN A 47 54.71 -20.80 -9.52
N THR A 48 53.59 -20.77 -10.24
CA THR A 48 52.39 -20.03 -9.86
C THR A 48 51.46 -20.93 -9.04
N TYR A 49 50.91 -20.36 -7.98
CA TYR A 49 49.94 -21.01 -7.11
C TYR A 49 48.65 -20.21 -7.04
N VAL A 50 47.53 -20.90 -6.87
CA VAL A 50 46.22 -20.31 -6.62
C VAL A 50 45.72 -20.71 -5.23
N LEU A 51 45.09 -19.77 -4.54
CA LEU A 51 44.46 -20.00 -3.24
C LEU A 51 43.24 -20.92 -3.38
N GLU A 52 43.12 -21.90 -2.47
CA GLU A 52 42.07 -22.93 -2.44
C GLU A 52 40.64 -22.39 -2.60
N ASP A 53 40.29 -21.29 -1.94
CA ASP A 53 38.95 -20.70 -2.02
C ASP A 53 38.56 -20.23 -3.42
N TYR A 54 39.53 -20.08 -4.31
CA TYR A 54 39.26 -19.70 -5.69
C TYR A 54 39.22 -20.92 -6.60
N MET A 55 39.51 -22.13 -6.10
CA MET A 55 39.43 -23.37 -6.87
C MET A 55 38.01 -23.94 -6.89
N GLY A 56 37.12 -23.26 -7.63
CA GLY A 56 35.85 -23.82 -8.10
C GLY A 56 34.79 -24.09 -7.03
N GLY A 57 34.05 -23.05 -6.64
CA GLY A 57 32.75 -23.19 -5.95
C GLY A 57 32.64 -22.50 -4.59
N HIS A 58 33.76 -22.08 -3.98
CA HIS A 58 33.74 -21.32 -2.74
C HIS A 58 33.47 -19.82 -2.99
N PRO A 59 32.77 -19.13 -2.07
CA PRO A 59 32.58 -17.69 -2.17
C PRO A 59 33.90 -16.95 -1.98
N ILE A 60 34.02 -15.78 -2.62
CA ILE A 60 35.11 -14.85 -2.35
C ILE A 60 34.97 -14.33 -0.93
N ASN A 61 35.87 -14.75 -0.04
CA ASN A 61 35.92 -14.26 1.33
C ASN A 61 36.65 -12.92 1.40
N VAL A 62 35.91 -11.83 1.65
CA VAL A 62 36.48 -10.47 1.62
C VAL A 62 37.50 -10.21 2.72
N ARG A 63 37.44 -10.94 3.84
CA ARG A 63 38.36 -10.75 4.97
C ARG A 63 39.81 -11.05 4.59
N ARG A 64 40.01 -11.81 3.51
CA ARG A 64 41.34 -12.18 3.02
C ARG A 64 42.15 -11.00 2.52
N PHE A 65 41.49 -9.90 2.14
CA PHE A 65 42.10 -8.74 1.48
C PHE A 65 42.57 -7.61 2.41
N GLY A 66 42.63 -7.86 3.72
CA GLY A 66 43.20 -6.93 4.70
C GLY A 66 44.69 -6.68 4.47
N LEU A 67 45.19 -5.53 4.94
CA LEU A 67 46.60 -5.17 4.86
C LEU A 67 47.32 -5.38 6.20
N ASN A 68 48.37 -6.21 6.22
CA ASN A 68 49.29 -6.26 7.36
C ASN A 68 50.49 -5.33 7.14
N ASN A 69 50.24 -4.01 7.20
CA ASN A 69 51.29 -2.98 7.05
C ASN A 69 51.41 -2.10 8.31
N GLY A 70 51.21 -2.65 9.51
CA GLY A 70 51.24 -1.88 10.76
C GLY A 70 49.97 -1.09 11.06
N THR A 71 48.98 -1.15 10.18
CA THR A 71 47.58 -0.82 10.44
C THR A 71 46.89 -2.06 11.00
N ASP A 72 46.03 -1.94 12.02
CA ASP A 72 45.22 -3.05 12.58
C ASP A 72 44.15 -3.60 11.61
N ASP A 73 44.35 -3.47 10.29
CA ASP A 73 43.45 -3.92 9.22
C ASP A 73 43.54 -5.44 9.04
N ARG A 74 42.93 -6.18 9.96
CA ARG A 74 42.80 -7.65 9.94
C ARG A 74 41.75 -8.16 8.94
N GLY A 75 41.48 -7.38 7.89
CA GLY A 75 40.43 -7.67 6.91
C GLY A 75 39.02 -7.28 7.33
N TYR A 76 38.89 -6.47 8.39
CA TYR A 76 37.63 -5.98 8.96
C TYR A 76 37.38 -4.51 8.58
N THR A 77 37.62 -4.15 7.33
CA THR A 77 37.53 -2.76 6.85
C THR A 77 36.77 -2.67 5.53
N SER A 78 36.23 -1.48 5.23
CA SER A 78 35.65 -1.17 3.91
C SER A 78 36.62 -1.46 2.76
N ALA A 79 37.92 -1.20 2.94
CA ALA A 79 38.95 -1.44 1.93
C ALA A 79 39.06 -2.93 1.55
N ALA A 80 39.01 -3.83 2.52
CA ALA A 80 39.03 -5.27 2.27
C ALA A 80 37.77 -5.73 1.50
N ILE A 81 36.59 -5.21 1.88
CA ILE A 81 35.32 -5.46 1.19
C ILE A 81 35.38 -4.99 -0.27
N ILE A 82 35.84 -3.76 -0.50
CA ILE A 82 35.95 -3.16 -1.84
C ILE A 82 36.87 -3.97 -2.75
N LYS A 83 38.02 -4.44 -2.24
CA LYS A 83 38.92 -5.32 -3.00
C LYS A 83 38.23 -6.62 -3.39
N GLY A 84 37.53 -7.26 -2.46
CA GLY A 84 36.76 -8.49 -2.73
C GLY A 84 35.69 -8.29 -3.81
N ILE A 85 34.96 -7.17 -3.77
CA ILE A 85 33.95 -6.82 -4.79
C ILE A 85 34.58 -6.60 -6.17
N LYS A 86 35.63 -5.77 -6.24
CA LYS A 86 36.36 -5.49 -7.50
C LYS A 86 36.82 -6.78 -8.15
N LEU A 87 37.34 -7.69 -7.33
CA LEU A 87 37.81 -8.99 -7.78
C LEU A 87 36.66 -9.87 -8.27
N ALA A 88 35.55 -9.91 -7.52
CA ALA A 88 34.34 -10.62 -7.92
C ALA A 88 33.85 -10.17 -9.30
N LYS A 89 33.83 -8.86 -9.55
CA LYS A 89 33.45 -8.31 -10.85
C LYS A 89 34.47 -8.64 -11.95
N LYS A 90 35.76 -8.38 -11.70
CA LYS A 90 36.87 -8.60 -12.66
C LYS A 90 36.88 -10.03 -13.19
N TYR A 91 36.65 -11.00 -12.31
CA TYR A 91 36.66 -12.41 -12.65
C TYR A 91 35.27 -13.03 -12.78
N ASN A 92 34.20 -12.23 -12.75
CA ASN A 92 32.83 -12.72 -12.89
C ASN A 92 32.48 -13.87 -11.90
N TYR A 93 32.95 -13.74 -10.66
CA TYR A 93 32.54 -14.63 -9.57
C TYR A 93 31.14 -14.26 -9.10
N ARG A 94 30.27 -15.26 -8.98
CA ARG A 94 28.86 -15.10 -8.62
C ARG A 94 28.57 -15.38 -7.15
N SER A 95 29.62 -15.41 -6.31
CA SER A 95 29.49 -15.72 -4.88
C SER A 95 30.51 -14.91 -4.08
N LEU A 96 30.02 -14.04 -3.19
CA LEU A 96 30.80 -13.17 -2.32
C LEU A 96 30.38 -13.40 -0.86
N TYR A 97 31.33 -13.42 0.06
CA TYR A 97 31.10 -13.66 1.47
C TYR A 97 31.84 -12.66 2.36
N ILE A 98 31.07 -11.99 3.22
CA ILE A 98 31.56 -11.14 4.29
C ILE A 98 31.36 -11.90 5.60
N PRO A 99 32.40 -12.57 6.13
CA PRO A 99 32.28 -13.42 7.31
C PRO A 99 31.93 -12.63 8.58
N ASN A 100 31.57 -13.37 9.63
CA ASN A 100 31.32 -12.79 10.95
C ASN A 100 32.50 -11.94 11.47
N GLY A 101 32.16 -10.84 12.12
CA GLY A 101 33.06 -9.88 12.74
C GLY A 101 32.54 -8.45 12.59
N ASP A 102 33.20 -7.50 13.26
CA ASP A 102 32.83 -6.09 13.22
C ASP A 102 33.70 -5.35 12.21
N TYR A 103 33.09 -4.86 11.14
CA TYR A 103 33.75 -4.18 10.03
C TYR A 103 33.66 -2.68 10.17
N ASP A 104 34.80 -2.01 10.12
CA ASP A 104 34.90 -0.56 10.08
C ASP A 104 34.65 -0.03 8.66
N ILE A 105 33.51 0.63 8.46
CA ILE A 105 33.15 1.30 7.20
C ILE A 105 33.59 2.76 7.28
N ALA A 106 34.72 3.07 6.64
CA ALA A 106 35.33 4.39 6.61
C ALA A 106 35.24 5.09 5.24
N GLU A 107 34.85 4.35 4.20
CA GLU A 107 34.64 4.84 2.84
C GLU A 107 33.43 4.12 2.21
N THR A 108 32.86 4.68 1.14
CA THR A 108 31.73 4.07 0.44
C THR A 108 32.08 2.70 -0.14
N VAL A 109 31.32 1.68 0.25
CA VAL A 109 31.40 0.34 -0.35
C VAL A 109 30.40 0.25 -1.51
N ASN A 110 30.92 0.28 -2.73
CA ASN A 110 30.12 0.08 -3.94
C ASN A 110 30.04 -1.43 -4.27
N ILE A 111 28.88 -2.02 -4.06
CA ILE A 111 28.53 -3.39 -4.48
C ILE A 111 28.15 -3.35 -5.96
N ASP A 112 29.20 -3.27 -6.77
CA ASP A 112 29.17 -3.38 -8.23
C ASP A 112 29.79 -4.73 -8.61
N VAL A 113 28.94 -5.76 -8.63
CA VAL A 113 29.28 -7.13 -8.99
C VAL A 113 28.62 -7.50 -10.31
N ALA A 114 28.93 -8.66 -10.85
CA ALA A 114 28.24 -9.14 -12.04
C ALA A 114 26.79 -9.59 -11.68
N PRO A 115 25.82 -9.62 -12.63
CA PRO A 115 24.44 -10.09 -12.39
C PRO A 115 24.33 -11.47 -11.73
N ASN A 116 23.18 -11.87 -11.17
CA ASN A 116 23.00 -13.22 -10.60
C ASN A 116 24.02 -13.59 -9.51
N THR A 117 24.64 -12.60 -8.85
CA THR A 117 25.63 -12.84 -7.80
C THR A 117 24.92 -13.00 -6.46
N THR A 118 25.30 -14.04 -5.73
CA THR A 118 24.92 -14.23 -4.32
C THR A 118 25.94 -13.56 -3.42
N ILE A 119 25.47 -12.74 -2.48
CA ILE A 119 26.27 -12.04 -1.49
C ILE A 119 25.75 -12.43 -0.12
N LYS A 120 26.59 -13.06 0.70
CA LYS A 120 26.26 -13.41 2.07
C LYS A 120 27.04 -12.52 3.04
N ILE A 121 26.33 -11.82 3.92
CA ILE A 121 26.91 -10.90 4.91
C ILE A 121 26.57 -11.42 6.30
N GLU A 122 27.57 -11.93 7.01
CA GLU A 122 27.47 -12.32 8.43
C GLU A 122 28.10 -11.30 9.37
N GLY A 123 29.01 -10.46 8.86
CA GLY A 123 29.64 -9.38 9.63
C GLY A 123 28.71 -8.20 9.91
N ASN A 124 29.00 -7.47 10.98
CA ASN A 124 28.35 -6.19 11.31
C ASN A 124 29.10 -5.05 10.60
N LEU A 125 28.42 -4.29 9.75
CA LEU A 125 29.01 -3.17 9.02
C LEU A 125 28.78 -1.88 9.81
N ASN A 126 29.80 -1.45 10.56
CA ASN A 126 29.75 -0.30 11.45
C ASN A 126 30.39 0.91 10.78
N VAL A 127 29.59 1.93 10.52
CA VAL A 127 30.05 3.18 9.89
C VAL A 127 30.72 4.06 10.94
N LYS A 128 31.89 4.59 10.62
CA LYS A 128 32.60 5.53 11.50
C LYS A 128 31.77 6.79 11.70
N ASP A 129 31.72 7.31 12.93
CA ASP A 129 30.91 8.49 13.26
C ASP A 129 31.26 9.72 12.39
N SER A 130 32.53 9.83 11.97
CA SER A 130 33.04 10.89 11.09
C SER A 130 32.69 10.74 9.61
N PHE A 131 32.13 9.60 9.18
CA PHE A 131 31.80 9.37 7.78
C PHE A 131 30.54 10.14 7.38
N THR A 132 30.63 10.84 6.25
CA THR A 132 29.55 11.59 5.60
C THR A 132 29.36 11.07 4.18
N GLY A 133 28.12 10.89 3.74
CA GLY A 133 27.79 10.34 2.42
C GLY A 133 27.09 8.98 2.48
N ASN A 134 27.18 8.22 1.38
CA ASN A 134 26.52 6.92 1.23
C ASN A 134 27.46 5.80 1.69
N ALA A 135 27.10 5.04 2.73
CA ALA A 135 27.99 4.02 3.28
C ALA A 135 28.07 2.79 2.38
N ILE A 136 26.92 2.19 2.03
CA ILE A 136 26.85 1.07 1.08
C ILE A 136 26.01 1.50 -0.14
N VAL A 137 26.51 1.26 -1.34
CA VAL A 137 25.78 1.51 -2.60
C VAL A 137 25.68 0.20 -3.36
N ILE A 138 24.48 -0.23 -3.73
CA ILE A 138 24.22 -1.45 -4.49
C ILE A 138 23.70 -1.06 -5.87
N GLY A 139 24.32 -1.62 -6.90
CA GLY A 139 24.03 -1.26 -8.28
C GLY A 139 24.83 -0.03 -8.72
N THR A 140 24.46 0.50 -9.87
CA THR A 140 25.21 1.56 -10.55
C THR A 140 24.26 2.60 -11.12
N HIS A 141 24.79 3.82 -11.29
CA HIS A 141 24.13 4.87 -12.08
C HIS A 141 23.74 4.32 -13.45
N GLY A 142 22.56 4.72 -13.94
CA GLY A 142 22.15 4.38 -15.29
C GLY A 142 23.16 4.91 -16.33
N PRO A 143 23.33 4.23 -17.48
CA PRO A 143 24.14 4.79 -18.56
C PRO A 143 23.58 6.17 -18.96
N ALA A 144 24.47 7.12 -19.27
CA ALA A 144 24.06 8.39 -19.84
C ALA A 144 23.17 8.16 -21.07
N ILE A 145 22.22 9.06 -21.34
CA ILE A 145 21.23 8.97 -22.43
C ILE A 145 21.89 8.63 -23.79
N THR A 146 23.16 8.96 -24.00
CA THR A 146 23.88 8.74 -25.26
C THR A 146 24.59 7.38 -25.39
N GLN A 147 24.57 6.52 -24.37
CA GLN A 147 25.26 5.22 -24.35
C GLN A 147 24.28 4.05 -24.52
N PRO A 148 24.69 2.92 -25.14
CA PRO A 148 23.86 1.72 -25.24
C PRO A 148 23.54 1.17 -23.83
N THR A 149 22.40 0.50 -23.69
CA THR A 149 21.92 -0.15 -22.45
C THR A 149 22.87 -1.26 -22.00
N LYS A 150 23.94 -0.87 -21.32
CA LYS A 150 24.73 -1.77 -20.48
C LYS A 150 24.32 -1.53 -19.03
N ASP A 151 24.02 -2.64 -18.35
CA ASP A 151 24.19 -2.81 -16.91
C ASP A 151 23.09 -2.25 -15.99
N SER A 152 21.84 -2.69 -16.14
CA SER A 152 20.99 -2.84 -14.94
C SER A 152 21.50 -4.05 -14.16
N LEU A 153 21.85 -3.87 -12.89
CA LEU A 153 22.29 -4.98 -12.07
C LEU A 153 21.07 -5.85 -11.72
N ALA A 154 21.06 -7.08 -12.22
CA ALA A 154 19.89 -7.95 -12.15
C ALA A 154 20.18 -9.26 -11.40
N GLY A 155 19.15 -9.84 -10.78
CA GLY A 155 19.22 -11.19 -10.22
C GLY A 155 20.09 -11.34 -8.97
N LEU A 156 20.39 -10.26 -8.26
CA LEU A 156 21.18 -10.37 -7.03
C LEU A 156 20.43 -11.16 -5.97
N ASN A 157 21.18 -11.90 -5.15
CA ASN A 157 20.69 -12.50 -3.92
C ASN A 157 21.56 -12.04 -2.76
N ILE A 158 21.11 -11.02 -2.02
CA ILE A 158 21.86 -10.44 -0.90
C ILE A 158 21.22 -10.88 0.41
N GLN A 159 22.02 -11.50 1.29
CA GLN A 159 21.59 -11.99 2.59
C GLN A 159 22.34 -11.27 3.71
N GLY A 160 21.61 -10.88 4.76
CA GLY A 160 22.18 -10.27 5.96
C GLY A 160 22.70 -8.83 5.79
N LEU A 161 22.28 -8.09 4.76
CA LEU A 161 22.73 -6.71 4.55
C LEU A 161 22.41 -5.86 5.76
N ASN A 162 23.42 -5.21 6.31
CA ASN A 162 23.26 -4.35 7.47
C ASN A 162 24.22 -3.16 7.37
N CYS A 163 23.85 -2.06 8.00
CA CYS A 163 24.70 -0.87 8.09
C CYS A 163 24.28 -0.08 9.33
N SER A 164 25.18 0.20 10.25
CA SER A 164 24.83 0.89 11.50
C SER A 164 25.83 1.96 11.84
N LYS A 165 25.32 3.09 12.33
CA LYS A 165 26.12 4.16 12.93
C LYS A 165 25.78 4.23 14.41
N LYS A 166 26.80 4.36 15.26
CA LYS A 166 26.61 4.29 16.72
C LYS A 166 25.75 5.45 17.23
N ASN A 167 25.98 6.63 16.67
CA ASN A 167 25.24 7.84 17.02
C ASN A 167 24.63 8.42 15.75
N TYR A 168 23.34 8.72 15.79
CA TYR A 168 22.75 9.60 14.79
C TYR A 168 23.46 10.95 14.82
N ASN A 169 23.80 11.46 13.64
CA ASN A 169 24.19 12.85 13.46
C ASN A 169 23.41 13.44 12.29
N ASP A 170 23.02 14.71 12.41
CA ASP A 170 22.25 15.47 11.41
C ASP A 170 23.10 15.82 10.16
N SER A 171 24.07 14.97 9.82
CA SER A 171 24.80 15.08 8.56
C SER A 171 24.03 14.32 7.48
N ASP A 172 24.06 14.83 6.24
CA ASP A 172 23.51 14.18 5.04
C ASP A 172 24.22 12.84 4.78
N SER A 173 23.83 11.82 5.55
CA SER A 173 24.39 10.48 5.53
C SER A 173 23.30 9.48 5.21
N THR A 174 23.63 8.56 4.29
CA THR A 174 22.75 7.46 3.90
C THR A 174 23.41 6.14 4.21
N GLY A 175 22.71 5.26 4.92
CA GLY A 175 23.26 3.94 5.25
C GLY A 175 23.40 3.06 4.02
N ILE A 176 22.28 2.79 3.34
CA ILE A 176 22.23 1.91 2.18
C ILE A 176 21.55 2.64 1.03
N VAL A 177 22.19 2.68 -0.13
CA VAL A 177 21.59 3.10 -1.39
C VAL A 177 21.43 1.88 -2.28
N ILE A 178 20.23 1.64 -2.80
CA ILE A 178 19.96 0.63 -3.81
C ILE A 178 19.57 1.36 -5.07
N MET A 179 20.32 1.13 -6.15
CA MET A 179 20.26 1.94 -7.35
C MET A 179 20.12 1.09 -8.60
N ASN A 180 19.04 1.29 -9.35
CA ASN A 180 18.77 0.64 -10.63
C ASN A 180 18.93 -0.91 -10.61
N VAL A 181 18.49 -1.54 -9.51
CA VAL A 181 18.54 -2.99 -9.33
C VAL A 181 17.21 -3.61 -9.71
N ILE A 182 17.22 -4.68 -10.50
CA ILE A 182 16.00 -5.37 -10.94
C ILE A 182 16.02 -6.86 -10.65
N ALA A 183 14.84 -7.48 -10.56
CA ALA A 183 14.66 -8.93 -10.46
C ALA A 183 15.53 -9.60 -9.37
N SER A 184 15.76 -8.92 -8.25
CA SER A 184 16.68 -9.34 -7.19
C SER A 184 15.96 -9.67 -5.88
N THR A 185 16.60 -10.46 -5.02
CA THR A 185 16.18 -10.72 -3.65
C THR A 185 17.19 -10.10 -2.69
N ILE A 186 16.75 -9.17 -1.83
CA ILE A 186 17.63 -8.42 -0.93
C ILE A 186 17.05 -8.46 0.48
N GLU A 187 17.76 -9.08 1.41
CA GLU A 187 17.46 -9.02 2.83
C GLU A 187 18.23 -7.87 3.48
N ILE A 188 17.51 -6.92 4.08
CA ILE A 188 18.05 -5.85 4.90
C ILE A 188 17.79 -6.19 6.36
N LYS A 189 18.83 -6.71 7.02
CA LYS A 189 18.79 -7.18 8.42
C LYS A 189 18.70 -6.03 9.42
N ARG A 190 19.47 -4.96 9.23
CA ARG A 190 19.50 -3.82 10.16
C ARG A 190 20.03 -2.55 9.51
N VAL A 191 19.34 -1.43 9.71
CA VAL A 191 19.85 -0.09 9.38
C VAL A 191 19.52 0.91 10.49
N THR A 192 20.54 1.59 11.03
CA THR A 192 20.37 2.53 12.16
C THR A 192 21.36 3.69 12.15
N GLY A 193 20.92 4.86 12.63
CA GLY A 193 21.78 6.01 12.93
C GLY A 193 22.07 6.96 11.75
N PHE A 194 21.24 6.97 10.71
CA PHE A 194 21.45 7.80 9.51
C PHE A 194 20.37 8.86 9.33
N LYS A 195 20.63 9.87 8.50
CA LYS A 195 19.56 10.73 7.98
C LYS A 195 18.61 9.94 7.10
N ILE A 196 19.15 9.15 6.18
CA ILE A 196 18.40 8.18 5.40
C ILE A 196 18.94 6.79 5.71
N GLY A 197 18.13 5.91 6.30
CA GLY A 197 18.51 4.52 6.54
C GLY A 197 18.77 3.82 5.22
N THR A 198 17.71 3.58 4.45
CA THR A 198 17.79 3.02 3.10
C THR A 198 17.16 3.94 2.08
N LEU A 199 17.87 4.20 0.99
CA LEU A 199 17.42 4.94 -0.16
C LEU A 199 17.27 4.01 -1.36
N LEU A 200 16.05 3.88 -1.87
CA LEU A 200 15.79 3.35 -3.20
C LEU A 200 15.88 4.51 -4.18
N TYR A 201 16.94 4.53 -4.99
CA TYR A 201 17.27 5.62 -5.88
C TYR A 201 17.22 5.18 -7.35
N SER A 202 16.43 5.87 -8.16
CA SER A 202 16.42 5.67 -9.61
C SER A 202 16.78 6.96 -10.32
N ASP A 203 17.71 6.90 -11.26
CA ASP A 203 18.31 8.10 -11.86
C ASP A 203 18.57 8.00 -13.37
N ASN A 204 17.83 7.14 -14.04
CA ASN A 204 18.15 6.76 -15.41
C ASN A 204 17.29 7.50 -16.45
N GLY A 205 17.95 8.34 -17.25
CA GLY A 205 17.35 9.07 -18.37
C GLY A 205 16.85 8.22 -19.55
N ARG A 206 16.94 6.87 -19.51
CA ARG A 206 16.41 5.93 -20.52
C ARG A 206 15.75 4.67 -19.93
N GLY A 207 15.27 4.70 -18.70
CA GLY A 207 14.43 3.61 -18.18
C GLY A 207 15.18 2.48 -17.47
N GLY A 208 16.11 2.86 -16.60
CA GLY A 208 16.57 2.03 -15.50
C GLY A 208 15.85 2.43 -14.22
N GLY A 209 15.61 1.46 -13.37
CA GLY A 209 14.86 1.68 -12.15
C GLY A 209 14.93 0.48 -11.25
N ILE A 210 14.13 0.52 -10.20
CA ILE A 210 14.10 -0.51 -9.18
C ILE A 210 12.80 -1.27 -9.33
N SER A 211 12.87 -2.46 -9.91
CA SER A 211 11.68 -3.23 -10.27
C SER A 211 11.80 -4.72 -10.13
N TYR A 212 10.66 -5.37 -9.85
CA TYR A 212 10.55 -6.82 -9.74
C TYR A 212 11.44 -7.41 -8.63
N ASN A 213 11.80 -6.60 -7.63
CA ASN A 213 12.60 -7.07 -6.51
C ASN A 213 11.73 -7.58 -5.36
N THR A 214 12.31 -8.50 -4.60
CA THR A 214 11.79 -8.90 -3.29
C THR A 214 12.74 -8.41 -2.20
N PHE A 215 12.21 -7.62 -1.28
CA PHE A 215 12.93 -7.11 -0.12
C PHE A 215 12.43 -7.78 1.16
N PHE A 216 13.33 -8.31 1.97
CA PHE A 216 13.03 -8.74 3.33
C PHE A 216 13.54 -7.67 4.29
N LEU A 217 12.63 -6.95 4.93
CA LEU A 217 12.94 -5.85 5.82
C LEU A 217 12.86 -6.33 7.27
N ASN A 218 13.92 -6.12 8.05
CA ASN A 218 13.95 -6.51 9.46
C ASN A 218 13.95 -5.27 10.38
N TYR A 219 15.13 -4.70 10.68
CA TYR A 219 15.27 -3.68 11.73
C TYR A 219 15.66 -2.30 11.17
N PHE A 220 14.71 -1.37 11.12
CA PHE A 220 14.90 -0.02 10.58
C PHE A 220 14.59 1.02 11.65
N HIS A 221 15.58 1.38 12.46
CA HIS A 221 15.35 2.21 13.63
C HIS A 221 16.32 3.38 13.67
N ASP A 222 15.96 4.43 14.41
CA ASP A 222 16.87 5.55 14.68
C ASP A 222 17.46 6.17 13.40
N ASN A 223 16.64 6.31 12.35
CA ASN A 223 16.99 7.05 11.15
C ASN A 223 15.91 8.11 10.90
N GLU A 224 16.28 9.34 10.56
CA GLU A 224 15.30 10.40 10.29
C GLU A 224 14.29 9.98 9.20
N ILE A 225 14.77 9.31 8.15
CA ILE A 225 13.94 8.59 7.18
C ILE A 225 14.43 7.15 7.12
N ASN A 226 13.60 6.18 7.51
CA ASN A 226 14.02 4.77 7.52
C ASN A 226 14.13 4.16 6.12
N LEU A 227 13.08 4.31 5.31
CA LEU A 227 13.06 3.87 3.92
C LEU A 227 12.57 5.01 3.03
N LYS A 228 13.43 5.51 2.14
CA LYS A 228 13.11 6.57 1.19
C LYS A 228 13.07 6.03 -0.23
N PHE A 229 12.10 6.49 -1.01
CA PHE A 229 12.05 6.33 -2.46
C PHE A 229 12.32 7.69 -3.08
N GLU A 230 13.29 7.74 -3.99
CA GLU A 230 13.65 8.96 -4.70
C GLU A 230 13.98 8.68 -6.15
N LYS A 231 13.55 9.58 -7.03
CA LYS A 231 13.88 9.60 -8.46
C LYS A 231 14.59 10.91 -8.79
N ASN A 232 15.70 10.82 -9.52
CA ASN A 232 16.45 12.00 -9.96
C ASN A 232 15.81 12.68 -11.19
N ASP A 233 15.11 11.91 -12.02
CA ASP A 233 14.51 12.39 -13.25
C ASP A 233 13.07 11.87 -13.47
N VAL A 234 12.44 12.37 -14.53
CA VAL A 234 11.06 12.02 -14.93
C VAL A 234 10.95 10.67 -15.67
N GLN A 235 12.07 9.97 -15.88
CA GLN A 235 12.17 8.72 -16.65
C GLN A 235 12.47 7.49 -15.76
N GLY A 236 13.04 7.70 -14.58
CA GLY A 236 13.29 6.69 -13.58
C GLY A 236 11.99 6.08 -13.05
N TYR A 237 12.05 4.84 -12.61
CA TYR A 237 10.92 4.13 -12.04
C TYR A 237 11.32 3.34 -10.80
N ILE A 238 10.42 3.28 -9.83
CA ILE A 238 10.49 2.33 -8.71
C ILE A 238 9.12 1.68 -8.64
N ASN A 239 9.00 0.46 -9.17
CA ASN A 239 7.71 -0.20 -9.34
C ASN A 239 7.75 -1.72 -9.17
N GLU A 240 6.59 -2.32 -8.93
CA GLU A 240 6.43 -3.79 -8.92
C GLU A 240 7.36 -4.53 -7.94
N ASN A 241 7.82 -3.84 -6.89
CA ASN A 241 8.61 -4.44 -5.81
C ASN A 241 7.71 -4.97 -4.69
N THR A 242 8.16 -6.03 -4.03
CA THR A 242 7.49 -6.56 -2.84
C THR A 242 8.41 -6.44 -1.63
N PHE A 243 7.90 -5.87 -0.55
CA PHE A 243 8.59 -5.66 0.72
C PHE A 243 7.91 -6.51 1.80
N TYR A 244 8.65 -7.37 2.47
CA TYR A 244 8.15 -8.22 3.55
C TYR A 244 8.65 -7.72 4.91
N GLY A 245 7.73 -7.50 5.84
CA GLY A 245 8.02 -7.12 7.21
C GLY A 245 8.51 -5.67 7.35
N GLY A 246 9.47 -5.50 8.24
CA GLY A 246 10.02 -4.21 8.65
C GLY A 246 9.48 -3.80 10.01
N THR A 247 10.38 -3.66 10.98
CA THR A 247 10.12 -2.98 12.26
C THR A 247 10.68 -1.59 12.15
N PHE A 248 9.81 -0.60 12.32
CA PHE A 248 10.15 0.81 12.16
C PHE A 248 9.87 1.55 13.48
N ASN A 249 10.90 2.16 14.05
CA ASN A 249 10.81 2.78 15.37
C ASN A 249 11.92 3.83 15.60
N HIS A 250 11.74 4.66 16.61
CA HIS A 250 12.79 5.51 17.19
C HIS A 250 12.92 5.22 18.68
N SER A 251 14.16 5.09 19.12
CA SER A 251 14.48 5.05 20.55
C SER A 251 14.05 6.36 21.23
N THR A 252 13.77 6.30 22.53
CA THR A 252 13.42 7.49 23.32
C THR A 252 14.51 8.56 23.32
N SER A 253 15.76 8.18 23.03
CA SER A 253 16.92 9.05 22.91
C SER A 253 17.09 9.69 21.53
N PHE A 254 16.32 9.28 20.52
CA PHE A 254 16.42 9.85 19.20
C PHE A 254 16.00 11.34 19.21
N PRO A 255 16.65 12.22 18.44
CA PRO A 255 16.30 13.64 18.40
C PRO A 255 14.85 13.88 18.00
N LYS A 256 14.25 14.95 18.57
CA LYS A 256 12.90 15.40 18.22
C LYS A 256 12.92 16.19 16.91
N VAL A 257 12.99 15.47 15.80
CA VAL A 257 12.93 15.98 14.43
C VAL A 257 11.84 15.24 13.67
N LYS A 258 11.26 15.85 12.63
CA LYS A 258 10.25 15.19 11.81
C LYS A 258 10.84 13.93 11.16
N THR A 259 10.21 12.78 11.36
CA THR A 259 10.69 11.51 10.84
C THR A 259 9.66 10.80 9.98
N PHE A 260 10.14 9.92 9.10
CA PHE A 260 9.30 9.06 8.26
C PHE A 260 9.80 7.62 8.32
N HIS A 261 8.91 6.65 8.54
CA HIS A 261 9.33 5.25 8.39
C HIS A 261 9.41 4.84 6.93
N ILE A 262 8.39 5.18 6.14
CA ILE A 262 8.39 5.03 4.70
C ILE A 262 8.05 6.37 4.08
N LEU A 263 8.94 6.86 3.21
CA LEU A 263 8.71 8.11 2.47
C LEU A 263 8.86 7.84 0.98
N MET A 264 7.76 7.97 0.25
CA MET A 264 7.80 8.09 -1.20
C MET A 264 7.78 9.57 -1.59
N ASP A 265 8.92 10.08 -2.03
CA ASP A 265 9.08 11.47 -2.48
C ASP A 265 8.97 11.50 -4.01
N ASP A 266 7.84 11.98 -4.55
CA ASP A 266 7.65 12.17 -6.00
C ASP A 266 7.51 13.65 -6.32
N LYS A 267 8.46 14.18 -7.10
CA LYS A 267 8.47 15.58 -7.52
C LYS A 267 7.53 15.75 -8.72
N GLN A 268 6.24 15.99 -8.45
CA GLN A 268 5.09 16.48 -9.24
C GLN A 268 4.97 16.38 -10.79
N ILE A 269 5.94 15.91 -11.56
CA ILE A 269 5.89 15.84 -13.03
C ILE A 269 6.58 14.55 -13.49
N ASN A 270 6.08 13.40 -13.05
CA ASN A 270 6.66 12.12 -13.43
C ASN A 270 5.80 11.39 -14.46
N LEU A 271 6.41 10.99 -15.59
CA LEU A 271 5.76 10.10 -16.57
C LEU A 271 5.63 8.66 -16.03
N HIS A 272 6.43 8.33 -15.02
CA HIS A 272 6.47 7.03 -14.37
C HIS A 272 6.27 7.20 -12.85
N PRO A 273 5.03 7.44 -12.38
CA PRO A 273 4.74 7.46 -10.95
C PRO A 273 5.20 6.17 -10.29
N TYR A 274 5.61 6.22 -9.02
CA TYR A 274 5.88 4.99 -8.26
C TYR A 274 4.63 4.12 -8.32
N ASN A 275 4.76 2.85 -8.71
CA ASN A 275 3.56 2.04 -8.86
C ASN A 275 3.72 0.58 -8.52
N ASN A 276 2.61 -0.08 -8.15
CA ASN A 276 2.57 -1.51 -7.86
C ASN A 276 3.60 -1.99 -6.81
N ASN A 277 4.09 -1.11 -5.94
CA ASN A 277 4.94 -1.49 -4.80
C ASN A 277 4.05 -2.01 -3.66
N ARG A 278 4.42 -3.15 -3.08
CA ARG A 278 3.60 -3.87 -2.10
C ARG A 278 4.36 -4.06 -0.80
N PHE A 279 3.85 -3.51 0.29
CA PHE A 279 4.39 -3.71 1.64
C PHE A 279 3.51 -4.71 2.38
N LEU A 280 4.10 -5.82 2.80
CA LEU A 280 3.41 -6.93 3.46
C LEU A 280 3.84 -6.96 4.93
N TYR A 281 2.88 -6.73 5.83
CA TYR A 281 3.05 -6.78 7.28
C TYR A 281 4.11 -5.80 7.85
N PRO A 282 4.16 -4.52 7.41
CA PRO A 282 5.05 -3.56 8.07
C PRO A 282 4.59 -3.27 9.49
N SER A 283 5.56 -3.10 10.40
CA SER A 283 5.33 -2.79 11.80
C SER A 283 5.80 -1.38 12.13
N PHE A 284 4.84 -0.48 12.28
CA PHE A 284 5.02 0.92 12.64
C PHE A 284 4.85 1.06 14.17
N GLU A 285 5.98 1.11 14.89
CA GLU A 285 6.08 0.94 16.34
C GLU A 285 6.53 2.20 17.08
N ASP A 286 6.46 3.35 16.43
CA ASP A 286 6.98 4.59 16.98
C ASP A 286 6.00 5.24 17.96
N ASN A 287 6.57 5.75 19.04
CA ASN A 287 5.87 6.39 20.14
C ASN A 287 6.09 7.90 20.16
N ASP A 288 6.82 8.48 19.20
CA ASP A 288 6.94 9.94 19.07
C ASP A 288 5.59 10.56 18.67
N PRO A 289 4.93 11.33 19.55
CA PRO A 289 3.61 11.85 19.27
C PRO A 289 3.62 13.02 18.28
N ASP A 290 4.74 13.73 18.15
CA ASP A 290 4.75 15.06 17.53
C ASP A 290 5.46 15.08 16.17
N ASN A 291 6.32 14.09 15.91
CA ASN A 291 7.26 14.18 14.80
C ASN A 291 7.23 13.01 13.82
N ALA A 292 6.73 11.84 14.23
CA ALA A 292 6.78 10.64 13.40
C ALA A 292 5.59 10.54 12.44
N VAL A 293 5.86 10.15 11.19
CA VAL A 293 4.87 9.75 10.19
C VAL A 293 5.10 8.29 9.84
N ALA A 294 4.05 7.48 9.90
CA ALA A 294 4.17 6.04 9.66
C ALA A 294 4.52 5.74 8.20
N ALA A 295 3.78 6.34 7.26
CA ALA A 295 4.15 6.25 5.85
C ALA A 295 3.60 7.44 5.07
N GLN A 296 4.33 7.91 4.07
CA GLN A 296 3.81 8.74 2.99
C GLN A 296 3.93 7.97 1.69
N ILE A 297 2.79 7.70 1.07
CA ILE A 297 2.64 6.91 -0.15
C ILE A 297 2.09 7.82 -1.25
N THR A 298 2.76 7.76 -2.41
CA THR A 298 2.43 8.54 -3.59
C THR A 298 2.46 7.67 -4.84
N GLY A 299 2.11 8.22 -5.99
CA GLY A 299 2.04 7.47 -7.25
C GLY A 299 0.83 6.53 -7.32
N GLU A 300 0.93 5.43 -8.04
CA GLU A 300 -0.24 4.68 -8.49
C GLU A 300 -0.28 3.22 -8.02
N SER A 301 -1.40 2.74 -7.48
CA SER A 301 -1.61 1.31 -7.16
C SER A 301 -0.57 0.71 -6.19
N ASN A 302 0.02 1.53 -5.33
CA ASN A 302 0.87 1.03 -4.24
C ASN A 302 -0.01 0.49 -3.10
N THR A 303 0.41 -0.59 -2.46
CA THR A 303 -0.41 -1.30 -1.47
C THR A 303 0.35 -1.56 -0.17
N ILE A 304 -0.31 -1.30 0.95
CA ILE A 304 0.12 -1.76 2.28
C ILE A 304 -0.86 -2.85 2.75
N VAL A 305 -0.34 -4.00 3.19
CA VAL A 305 -1.14 -5.15 3.63
C VAL A 305 -0.92 -5.39 5.12
N ALA A 306 -2.00 -5.37 5.89
CA ALA A 306 -2.02 -5.70 7.32
C ALA A 306 -0.93 -4.98 8.14
N PRO A 307 -0.85 -3.64 8.11
CA PRO A 307 0.14 -2.91 8.91
C PRO A 307 -0.14 -3.07 10.42
N ARG A 308 0.91 -3.05 11.24
CA ARG A 308 0.79 -2.84 12.70
C ARG A 308 1.04 -1.37 13.00
N MET A 309 0.09 -0.73 13.67
CA MET A 309 0.17 0.65 14.16
C MET A 309 0.15 0.62 15.70
N GLU A 310 1.25 0.96 16.38
CA GLU A 310 1.28 0.97 17.85
C GLU A 310 0.71 2.22 18.49
N ASN A 311 0.74 3.36 17.78
CA ASN A 311 0.20 4.63 18.27
C ASN A 311 -0.95 5.17 17.41
N PRO A 312 -2.05 4.41 17.22
CA PRO A 312 -3.04 4.75 16.21
C PRO A 312 -3.99 5.89 16.60
N ASN A 313 -3.92 6.35 17.86
CA ASN A 313 -4.68 7.49 18.35
C ASN A 313 -3.96 8.82 18.12
N ASN A 314 -2.69 8.79 17.70
CA ASN A 314 -1.95 9.99 17.38
C ASN A 314 -2.34 10.49 15.97
N PRO A 315 -2.94 11.69 15.84
CA PRO A 315 -3.35 12.24 14.56
C PRO A 315 -2.19 12.57 13.61
N LEU A 316 -0.96 12.67 14.11
CA LEU A 316 0.24 12.91 13.29
C LEU A 316 0.88 11.60 12.80
N TYR A 317 0.62 10.49 13.48
CA TYR A 317 1.18 9.18 13.15
C TYR A 317 0.26 8.42 12.18
N THR A 318 0.25 8.87 10.94
CA THR A 318 -0.66 8.37 9.91
C THR A 318 0.06 7.64 8.78
N ILE A 319 -0.70 6.77 8.10
CA ILE A 319 -0.41 6.39 6.72
C ILE A 319 -1.07 7.46 5.84
N LYS A 320 -0.25 8.25 5.18
CA LYS A 320 -0.66 9.33 4.30
C LYS A 320 -0.65 8.87 2.85
N PHE A 321 -1.80 8.94 2.20
CA PHE A 321 -1.94 9.00 0.75
C PHE A 321 -1.89 10.47 0.34
N ASP A 322 -0.80 10.90 -0.31
CA ASP A 322 -0.63 12.31 -0.66
C ASP A 322 -1.46 12.72 -1.90
N GLU A 323 -1.42 13.99 -2.27
CA GLU A 323 -2.19 14.55 -3.37
C GLU A 323 -1.85 13.97 -4.76
N HIS A 324 -0.80 13.18 -4.89
CA HIS A 324 -0.39 12.50 -6.14
C HIS A 324 -0.62 10.99 -6.09
N SER A 325 -1.12 10.49 -4.97
CA SER A 325 -1.52 9.10 -4.83
C SER A 325 -2.79 8.82 -5.65
N LYS A 326 -2.79 7.70 -6.36
CA LYS A 326 -3.91 7.25 -7.17
C LYS A 326 -4.13 5.76 -7.04
N ARG A 327 -5.35 5.33 -6.69
CA ARG A 327 -5.68 3.90 -6.55
C ARG A 327 -4.78 3.14 -5.58
N CYS A 328 -4.15 3.84 -4.63
CA CYS A 328 -3.36 3.23 -3.58
C CYS A 328 -4.27 2.59 -2.52
N GLN A 329 -3.75 1.57 -1.84
CA GLN A 329 -4.56 0.71 -0.99
C GLN A 329 -3.93 0.41 0.36
N VAL A 330 -4.75 0.38 1.41
CA VAL A 330 -4.48 -0.38 2.63
C VAL A 330 -5.47 -1.54 2.70
N ILE A 331 -4.99 -2.78 2.69
CA ILE A 331 -5.85 -3.96 2.76
C ILE A 331 -5.54 -4.78 4.01
N SER A 332 -6.56 -5.47 4.55
CA SER A 332 -6.53 -6.11 5.86
C SER A 332 -6.35 -5.11 6.99
N LYS A 333 -7.29 -5.14 7.95
CA LYS A 333 -7.42 -4.19 9.06
C LYS A 333 -6.16 -4.02 9.92
N GLY A 334 -5.19 -4.93 9.82
CA GLY A 334 -3.94 -4.85 10.56
C GLY A 334 -4.13 -4.85 12.08
N PHE A 335 -3.13 -4.35 12.81
CA PHE A 335 -3.23 -4.11 14.26
C PHE A 335 -3.28 -2.62 14.52
N GLY A 336 -4.21 -2.18 15.36
CA GLY A 336 -4.33 -0.77 15.75
C GLY A 336 -4.79 0.18 14.64
N LEU A 337 -4.91 -0.23 13.38
CA LEU A 337 -5.29 0.69 12.30
C LEU A 337 -6.76 1.15 12.42
N TYR A 338 -6.99 2.43 12.72
CA TYR A 338 -8.31 3.04 12.77
C TYR A 338 -8.47 4.07 11.65
N LYS A 339 -9.70 4.56 11.42
CA LYS A 339 -9.95 5.62 10.42
C LYS A 339 -9.07 6.85 10.62
N GLY A 340 -8.81 7.25 11.88
CA GLY A 340 -7.96 8.40 12.20
C GLY A 340 -6.47 8.20 11.87
N SER A 341 -6.05 6.95 11.61
CA SER A 341 -4.67 6.61 11.23
C SER A 341 -4.41 6.76 9.73
N ILE A 342 -5.41 7.15 8.93
CA ILE A 342 -5.31 7.36 7.49
C ILE A 342 -5.55 8.85 7.17
N GLU A 343 -4.62 9.47 6.47
CA GLU A 343 -4.80 10.77 5.80
C GLU A 343 -4.86 10.50 4.29
N ASP A 344 -5.96 10.89 3.64
CA ASP A 344 -6.16 10.63 2.21
C ASP A 344 -6.43 11.94 1.46
N LEU A 345 -5.44 12.37 0.68
CA LEU A 345 -5.47 13.58 -0.15
C LEU A 345 -5.51 13.25 -1.66
N GLY A 346 -5.45 11.96 -2.02
CA GLY A 346 -5.34 11.52 -3.41
C GLY A 346 -6.67 11.09 -4.04
N ASP A 347 -6.54 10.39 -5.16
CA ASP A 347 -7.66 9.99 -6.02
C ASP A 347 -7.89 8.47 -6.02
N GLU A 348 -9.15 8.03 -5.90
CA GLU A 348 -9.53 6.62 -6.02
C GLU A 348 -8.82 5.67 -5.02
N ASN A 349 -8.25 6.20 -3.93
CA ASN A 349 -7.61 5.40 -2.90
C ASN A 349 -8.66 4.61 -2.10
N SER A 350 -8.26 3.48 -1.52
CA SER A 350 -9.16 2.65 -0.71
C SER A 350 -8.45 2.08 0.49
N TYR A 351 -9.19 1.84 1.57
CA TYR A 351 -8.59 1.30 2.78
C TYR A 351 -9.59 0.51 3.62
N GLU A 352 -9.08 -0.58 4.20
CA GLU A 352 -9.75 -1.37 5.22
C GLU A 352 -9.11 -1.09 6.59
N THR A 353 -9.92 -0.71 7.57
CA THR A 353 -9.49 -0.39 8.94
C THR A 353 -10.33 -1.14 9.97
N ASN A 354 -9.93 -1.10 11.24
CA ASN A 354 -10.76 -1.59 12.34
C ASN A 354 -12.10 -0.83 12.49
N SER A 355 -12.24 0.34 11.86
CA SER A 355 -13.49 1.10 11.80
C SER A 355 -14.39 0.74 10.62
N GLY A 356 -13.96 -0.17 9.74
CA GLY A 356 -14.68 -0.57 8.53
C GLY A 356 -13.90 -0.31 7.25
N ASN A 357 -14.55 -0.56 6.12
CA ASN A 357 -13.96 -0.46 4.78
C ASN A 357 -14.42 0.82 4.10
N LEU A 358 -13.50 1.57 3.51
CA LEU A 358 -13.80 2.65 2.58
C LEU A 358 -13.33 2.27 1.18
N LEU A 359 -14.27 2.33 0.24
CA LEU A 359 -14.02 2.19 -1.19
C LEU A 359 -14.34 3.54 -1.85
N THR A 360 -13.42 4.09 -2.65
CA THR A 360 -13.65 5.35 -3.36
C THR A 360 -13.41 5.17 -4.86
N THR A 361 -14.10 5.97 -5.68
CA THR A 361 -13.82 6.10 -7.11
C THR A 361 -14.18 7.52 -7.55
N ASN A 362 -13.45 8.04 -8.53
CA ASN A 362 -13.77 9.28 -9.25
C ASN A 362 -14.24 8.99 -10.69
N SER A 363 -14.34 7.71 -11.07
CA SER A 363 -14.70 7.27 -12.41
C SER A 363 -16.22 7.13 -12.57
N ALA A 364 -16.70 7.03 -13.82
CA ALA A 364 -18.09 6.66 -14.09
C ALA A 364 -18.43 5.21 -13.69
N ASN A 365 -17.43 4.40 -13.32
CA ASN A 365 -17.63 3.02 -12.91
C ASN A 365 -18.14 2.94 -11.46
N PRO A 366 -18.92 1.92 -11.11
CA PRO A 366 -19.39 1.71 -9.74
C PRO A 366 -18.22 1.47 -8.77
N VAL A 367 -18.33 2.00 -7.54
CA VAL A 367 -17.40 1.77 -6.43
C VAL A 367 -17.31 0.28 -6.05
N LEU A 368 -18.42 -0.45 -6.15
CA LEU A 368 -18.50 -1.88 -5.87
C LEU A 368 -19.47 -2.53 -6.85
N THR A 369 -19.01 -3.57 -7.56
CA THR A 369 -19.88 -4.41 -8.41
C THR A 369 -20.02 -5.78 -7.77
N LEU A 370 -21.25 -6.15 -7.40
CA LEU A 370 -21.59 -7.48 -6.90
C LEU A 370 -22.38 -8.23 -7.96
N ARG A 371 -21.99 -9.47 -8.27
CA ARG A 371 -22.71 -10.33 -9.22
C ARG A 371 -22.75 -11.76 -8.73
N ASN A 372 -23.95 -12.33 -8.63
CA ASN A 372 -24.13 -13.76 -8.49
C ASN A 372 -24.23 -14.39 -9.90
N GLN A 373 -23.24 -15.19 -10.27
CA GLN A 373 -23.18 -15.79 -11.62
C GLN A 373 -24.10 -17.00 -11.78
N ALA A 374 -24.56 -17.61 -10.68
CA ALA A 374 -25.40 -18.79 -10.74
C ALA A 374 -26.86 -18.45 -11.05
N SER A 375 -27.40 -17.38 -10.45
CA SER A 375 -28.76 -16.90 -10.71
C SER A 375 -28.95 -15.48 -10.20
N SER A 376 -29.80 -14.71 -10.88
CA SER A 376 -30.28 -13.42 -10.37
C SER A 376 -31.11 -13.58 -9.09
N ALA A 377 -31.75 -14.74 -8.87
CA ALA A 377 -32.55 -14.97 -7.68
C ALA A 377 -31.70 -15.13 -6.39
N PHE A 378 -30.38 -15.32 -6.50
CA PHE A 378 -29.52 -15.56 -5.35
C PHE A 378 -28.94 -14.27 -4.75
N THR A 379 -28.58 -14.35 -3.48
CA THR A 379 -28.03 -13.25 -2.69
C THR A 379 -26.72 -12.71 -3.30
N LEU A 380 -26.62 -11.38 -3.39
CA LEU A 380 -25.42 -10.60 -3.71
C LEU A 380 -24.66 -10.21 -2.44
N TYR A 381 -25.39 -9.77 -1.41
CA TYR A 381 -24.85 -9.32 -0.12
C TYR A 381 -25.91 -9.45 0.97
N SER A 382 -25.48 -9.75 2.19
CA SER A 382 -26.31 -9.90 3.37
C SER A 382 -25.70 -9.25 4.61
N GLY A 383 -26.58 -8.78 5.50
CA GLY A 383 -26.24 -8.36 6.84
C GLY A 383 -26.65 -9.42 7.85
N LEU A 384 -25.72 -9.77 8.73
CA LEU A 384 -25.93 -10.74 9.82
C LEU A 384 -25.93 -10.02 11.18
N ASP A 385 -26.70 -10.52 12.13
CA ASP A 385 -26.64 -10.08 13.53
C ASP A 385 -25.46 -10.73 14.29
N VAL A 386 -25.32 -10.39 15.57
CA VAL A 386 -24.28 -10.93 16.47
C VAL A 386 -24.42 -12.44 16.72
N SER A 387 -25.55 -13.04 16.38
CA SER A 387 -25.83 -14.48 16.46
C SER A 387 -25.73 -15.18 15.10
N ASN A 388 -25.22 -14.48 14.07
CA ASN A 388 -25.12 -14.92 12.68
C ASN A 388 -26.47 -15.18 11.98
N ASN A 389 -27.58 -14.62 12.49
CA ASN A 389 -28.85 -14.66 11.77
C ASN A 389 -28.86 -13.58 10.68
N GLU A 390 -29.32 -13.92 9.47
CA GLU A 390 -29.49 -12.96 8.40
C GLU A 390 -30.65 -12.00 8.71
N VAL A 391 -30.33 -10.71 8.87
CA VAL A 391 -31.30 -9.66 9.19
C VAL A 391 -31.75 -8.88 7.97
N PHE A 392 -30.95 -8.87 6.91
CA PHE A 392 -31.35 -8.39 5.59
C PHE A 392 -30.44 -8.96 4.49
N PHE A 393 -30.94 -8.98 3.25
CA PHE A 393 -30.13 -9.32 2.09
C PHE A 393 -30.66 -8.70 0.80
N VAL A 394 -29.79 -8.62 -0.22
CA VAL A 394 -30.13 -8.16 -1.56
C VAL A 394 -29.83 -9.27 -2.56
N THR A 395 -30.77 -9.61 -3.44
CA THR A 395 -30.57 -10.61 -4.51
C THR A 395 -30.02 -9.99 -5.79
N GLY A 396 -29.56 -10.84 -6.72
CA GLY A 396 -29.11 -10.43 -8.06
C GLY A 396 -30.18 -9.75 -8.92
N GLU A 397 -31.46 -9.90 -8.56
CA GLU A 397 -32.59 -9.17 -9.14
C GLU A 397 -32.73 -7.74 -8.57
N GLY A 398 -31.91 -7.38 -7.60
CA GLY A 398 -32.01 -6.09 -6.88
C GLY A 398 -33.11 -6.06 -5.82
N LYS A 399 -33.70 -7.21 -5.45
CA LYS A 399 -34.71 -7.29 -4.40
C LYS A 399 -34.06 -7.24 -3.03
N GLY A 400 -34.44 -6.26 -2.21
CA GLY A 400 -34.05 -6.17 -0.80
C GLY A 400 -35.07 -6.84 0.12
N PHE A 401 -34.61 -7.70 1.01
CA PHE A 401 -35.41 -8.38 2.03
C PHE A 401 -34.93 -7.92 3.41
N TYR A 402 -35.85 -7.58 4.31
CA TYR A 402 -35.56 -7.05 5.64
C TYR A 402 -36.36 -7.80 6.69
N GLY A 403 -35.70 -8.30 7.74
CA GLY A 403 -36.30 -9.23 8.70
C GLY A 403 -37.33 -8.61 9.66
N SER A 404 -37.35 -7.29 9.86
CA SER A 404 -38.30 -6.66 10.79
C SER A 404 -38.74 -5.26 10.35
N SER A 405 -37.80 -4.33 10.19
CA SER A 405 -38.11 -2.94 9.90
C SER A 405 -37.15 -2.36 8.87
N LEU A 406 -37.67 -1.48 8.03
CA LEU A 406 -36.89 -0.65 7.12
C LEU A 406 -37.18 0.81 7.43
N TYR A 407 -36.13 1.57 7.77
CA TYR A 407 -36.21 3.01 7.99
C TYR A 407 -35.58 3.73 6.80
N ALA A 408 -36.34 4.60 6.13
CA ALA A 408 -35.88 5.33 4.95
C ALA A 408 -36.17 6.82 5.14
N GLU A 409 -35.15 7.65 5.37
CA GLU A 409 -35.28 9.04 5.86
C GLU A 409 -36.02 10.02 4.93
N LYS A 410 -36.28 9.64 3.68
CA LYS A 410 -36.99 10.47 2.69
C LYS A 410 -38.10 9.71 1.97
N GLY A 411 -38.54 8.60 2.56
CA GLY A 411 -39.54 7.70 2.01
C GLY A 411 -39.01 6.74 0.94
N PHE A 412 -39.93 6.05 0.29
CA PHE A 412 -39.67 5.10 -0.79
C PHE A 412 -40.03 5.70 -2.13
N ARG A 413 -39.13 5.60 -3.11
CA ARG A 413 -39.43 5.95 -4.50
C ARG A 413 -39.39 4.68 -5.33
N TRP A 414 -40.34 4.53 -6.25
CA TRP A 414 -40.23 3.55 -7.31
C TRP A 414 -39.34 4.15 -8.40
N ALA A 415 -38.31 3.43 -8.87
CA ALA A 415 -37.51 3.89 -10.00
C ALA A 415 -38.13 3.38 -11.32
N THR A 416 -38.18 4.22 -12.35
CA THR A 416 -38.39 3.81 -13.73
C THR A 416 -37.15 3.11 -14.28
N SER A 417 -37.34 2.34 -15.35
CA SER A 417 -36.25 1.62 -16.04
C SER A 417 -35.14 2.53 -16.58
N ASP A 418 -35.36 3.85 -16.63
CA ASP A 418 -34.39 4.86 -17.08
C ASP A 418 -33.68 5.60 -15.93
N GLY A 419 -34.01 5.30 -14.66
CA GLY A 419 -33.34 5.87 -13.48
C GLY A 419 -33.69 7.32 -13.15
N SER A 420 -34.77 7.87 -13.72
CA SER A 420 -35.24 9.22 -13.38
C SER A 420 -35.67 9.31 -11.90
N LYS A 421 -35.61 10.51 -11.31
CA LYS A 421 -35.99 10.76 -9.88
C LYS A 421 -37.42 11.29 -9.71
N GLU A 422 -38.19 11.42 -10.78
CA GLU A 422 -39.51 12.08 -10.82
C GLU A 422 -40.70 11.12 -10.67
N ASP A 423 -40.45 9.91 -10.17
CA ASP A 423 -41.44 8.84 -10.16
C ASP A 423 -42.45 8.89 -9.01
N ARG A 424 -43.25 7.82 -8.92
CA ARG A 424 -44.15 7.59 -7.80
C ARG A 424 -43.33 7.30 -6.53
N GLY A 425 -43.90 7.62 -5.37
CA GLY A 425 -43.30 7.22 -4.10
C GLY A 425 -44.25 7.28 -2.91
N LEU A 426 -43.81 6.69 -1.80
CA LEU A 426 -44.30 6.99 -0.46
C LEU A 426 -43.32 7.99 0.17
N PHE A 427 -43.76 9.19 0.45
CA PHE A 427 -42.96 10.27 1.00
C PHE A 427 -43.45 10.61 2.42
N TYR A 428 -42.63 11.34 3.17
CA TYR A 428 -43.09 11.96 4.42
C TYR A 428 -42.40 13.30 4.65
N GLY A 429 -42.96 14.10 5.55
CA GLY A 429 -42.36 15.35 6.01
C GLY A 429 -43.31 16.12 6.91
N ASN A 430 -42.99 17.39 7.10
CA ASN A 430 -43.75 18.29 7.96
C ASN A 430 -44.57 19.26 7.09
N GLY A 431 -45.88 19.26 7.29
CA GLY A 431 -46.83 20.19 6.68
C GLY A 431 -47.35 19.73 5.32
N SER A 432 -47.68 20.71 4.47
CA SER A 432 -48.16 20.44 3.11
C SER A 432 -46.99 19.96 2.23
N PRO A 433 -47.18 18.92 1.40
CA PRO A 433 -46.11 18.37 0.58
C PRO A 433 -45.61 19.36 -0.47
N THR A 434 -44.28 19.54 -0.53
CA THR A 434 -43.57 20.35 -1.54
C THR A 434 -42.71 19.50 -2.47
N VAL A 435 -42.73 18.17 -2.30
CA VAL A 435 -41.92 17.24 -3.10
C VAL A 435 -42.51 17.09 -4.50
N ALA A 436 -41.63 17.10 -5.52
CA ALA A 436 -41.98 16.73 -6.88
C ALA A 436 -42.10 15.20 -7.00
N ALA A 437 -43.23 14.72 -7.53
CA ALA A 437 -43.53 13.30 -7.67
C ALA A 437 -44.64 13.07 -8.70
N ASN A 438 -44.70 11.89 -9.30
CA ASN A 438 -45.75 11.56 -10.26
C ASN A 438 -47.11 11.22 -9.60
N PRO A 439 -48.23 11.36 -10.33
CA PRO A 439 -49.57 11.00 -9.85
C PRO A 439 -49.63 9.56 -9.34
N GLY A 440 -50.32 9.34 -8.22
CA GLY A 440 -50.37 8.06 -7.50
C GLY A 440 -49.38 7.95 -6.33
N SER A 441 -48.54 8.97 -6.11
CA SER A 441 -47.69 9.05 -4.92
C SER A 441 -48.48 9.35 -3.66
N ILE A 442 -47.97 8.89 -2.52
CA ILE A 442 -48.55 9.11 -1.19
C ILE A 442 -47.56 9.93 -0.37
N TYR A 443 -48.04 10.90 0.41
CA TYR A 443 -47.23 11.65 1.36
C TYR A 443 -47.87 11.61 2.75
N ILE A 444 -47.07 11.30 3.76
CA ILE A 444 -47.48 11.26 5.17
C ILE A 444 -46.97 12.52 5.86
N ASN A 445 -47.87 13.31 6.44
CA ASN A 445 -47.54 14.49 7.23
C ASN A 445 -47.29 14.10 8.70
N ASN A 446 -46.12 14.42 9.22
CA ASN A 446 -45.69 14.11 10.58
C ASN A 446 -46.00 15.20 11.61
N ASP A 447 -46.47 16.39 11.19
CA ASP A 447 -46.78 17.51 12.10
C ASP A 447 -48.04 17.27 12.96
N GLY A 448 -48.80 16.22 12.70
CA GLY A 448 -50.09 15.97 13.34
C GLY A 448 -51.21 16.88 12.79
N GLY A 449 -52.48 16.47 13.02
CA GLY A 449 -53.68 17.21 12.60
C GLY A 449 -54.61 16.44 11.63
N ASN A 450 -55.64 17.11 11.11
CA ASN A 450 -56.72 16.46 10.33
C ASN A 450 -56.32 16.04 8.89
N LYS A 451 -55.08 16.30 8.47
CA LYS A 451 -54.59 16.03 7.10
C LYS A 451 -53.23 15.32 7.15
N MET A 452 -53.28 14.09 7.66
CA MET A 452 -52.11 13.21 7.83
C MET A 452 -51.64 12.59 6.51
N LEU A 453 -52.51 12.47 5.51
CA LEU A 453 -52.24 11.75 4.27
C LEU A 453 -52.57 12.60 3.05
N TRP A 454 -51.67 12.62 2.08
CA TRP A 454 -51.85 13.30 0.81
C TRP A 454 -51.62 12.34 -0.33
N VAL A 455 -52.38 12.49 -1.41
CA VAL A 455 -52.17 11.77 -2.66
C VAL A 455 -51.87 12.76 -3.77
N LYS A 456 -50.88 12.41 -4.58
CA LYS A 456 -50.52 13.15 -5.78
C LYS A 456 -51.54 12.83 -6.87
N THR A 457 -52.28 13.82 -7.34
CA THR A 457 -53.34 13.60 -8.34
C THR A 457 -52.95 14.01 -9.76
N ASP A 458 -51.95 14.87 -9.90
CA ASP A 458 -51.63 15.52 -11.17
C ASP A 458 -50.19 16.06 -11.20
N SER A 459 -49.60 15.97 -12.41
CA SER A 459 -48.23 16.37 -12.78
C SER A 459 -47.08 15.69 -12.02
N GLY A 460 -45.88 15.71 -12.60
CA GLY A 460 -44.63 15.32 -11.93
C GLY A 460 -44.01 16.44 -11.07
N SER A 461 -44.61 17.63 -11.04
CA SER A 461 -44.09 18.81 -10.35
C SER A 461 -44.35 18.77 -8.84
N SER A 462 -43.96 19.80 -8.08
CA SER A 462 -44.32 19.94 -6.66
C SER A 462 -45.80 20.28 -6.42
N ALA A 463 -46.55 20.73 -7.43
CA ALA A 463 -47.97 21.10 -7.33
C ALA A 463 -48.92 19.94 -7.70
N GLY A 464 -50.10 19.84 -7.10
CA GLY A 464 -51.07 18.76 -7.40
C GLY A 464 -51.20 17.68 -6.32
N TRP A 465 -50.74 17.98 -5.11
CA TRP A 465 -51.01 17.16 -3.93
C TRP A 465 -52.39 17.48 -3.36
N LYS A 466 -53.21 16.47 -3.13
CA LYS A 466 -54.52 16.60 -2.49
C LYS A 466 -54.52 15.86 -1.17
N SER A 467 -54.91 16.56 -0.11
CA SER A 467 -55.09 15.93 1.20
C SER A 467 -56.24 14.93 1.11
N ILE A 468 -56.03 13.71 1.57
CA ILE A 468 -57.13 12.79 1.86
C ILE A 468 -57.78 13.30 3.14
N GLY A 469 -59.02 13.79 3.03
CA GLY A 469 -59.79 14.22 4.20
C GLY A 469 -59.95 13.07 5.19
N THR A 470 -59.82 13.36 6.49
CA THR A 470 -59.98 12.39 7.59
C THR A 470 -61.43 12.03 7.89
N GLN A 471 -62.39 12.60 7.15
CA GLN A 471 -63.81 12.32 7.27
C GLN A 471 -64.41 12.36 5.86
N ALA A 472 -65.18 11.34 5.48
CA ALA A 472 -66.04 11.45 4.30
C ALA A 472 -66.96 12.66 4.53
N ASP A 473 -67.12 13.52 3.52
CA ASP A 473 -68.05 14.64 3.61
C ASP A 473 -69.41 14.12 4.09
N ALA A 474 -69.99 14.79 5.09
CA ALA A 474 -71.35 14.46 5.51
C ALA A 474 -72.25 14.51 4.28
N LEU A 475 -72.99 13.44 4.01
CA LEU A 475 -74.05 13.43 2.99
C LEU A 475 -75.02 14.57 3.32
N THR A 476 -74.85 15.72 2.67
CA THR A 476 -75.83 16.80 2.72
C THR A 476 -77.02 16.34 1.89
N ALA A 477 -78.02 15.76 2.57
CA ALA A 477 -79.34 15.64 2.00
C ALA A 477 -79.79 17.06 1.58
N PRO A 478 -80.29 17.26 0.35
CA PRO A 478 -80.75 18.58 -0.08
C PRO A 478 -81.82 19.07 0.90
N GLU A 479 -81.68 20.31 1.39
CA GLU A 479 -82.70 20.91 2.23
C GLU A 479 -84.06 20.85 1.51
N PRO A 480 -85.13 20.39 2.17
CA PRO A 480 -86.45 20.43 1.57
C PRO A 480 -86.84 21.90 1.35
N SER A 481 -87.34 22.20 0.14
CA SER A 481 -87.81 23.54 -0.18
C SER A 481 -88.88 23.99 0.82
N SER A 482 -88.90 25.28 1.15
CA SER A 482 -89.83 25.91 2.11
C SER A 482 -91.33 25.80 1.76
N SER A 483 -91.66 25.08 0.68
CA SER A 483 -93.00 24.79 0.18
C SER A 483 -93.41 23.31 0.29
N ALA A 484 -92.54 22.43 0.81
CA ALA A 484 -92.87 21.01 0.93
C ALA A 484 -93.95 20.79 2.01
N THR A 485 -95.12 20.31 1.59
CA THR A 485 -96.17 19.89 2.52
C THR A 485 -95.82 18.53 3.12
N ALA A 486 -96.43 18.16 4.24
CA ALA A 486 -96.23 16.83 4.85
C ALA A 486 -96.53 15.68 3.85
N GLN A 487 -97.41 15.94 2.88
CA GLN A 487 -97.73 15.01 1.78
C GLN A 487 -96.54 14.77 0.85
N ASP A 488 -95.77 15.81 0.53
CA ASP A 488 -94.60 15.75 -0.37
C ASP A 488 -93.44 14.98 0.28
N VAL A 489 -93.29 15.11 1.60
CA VAL A 489 -92.30 14.36 2.38
C VAL A 489 -92.66 12.87 2.39
N TRP A 490 -93.94 12.55 2.56
CA TRP A 490 -94.40 11.15 2.56
C TRP A 490 -94.23 10.47 1.21
N LEU A 491 -94.53 11.18 0.10
CA LEU A 491 -94.33 10.65 -1.25
C LEU A 491 -92.85 10.37 -1.56
N ARG A 492 -91.92 11.22 -1.09
CA ARG A 492 -90.48 11.00 -1.26
C ARG A 492 -89.96 9.84 -0.39
N LEU A 493 -90.48 9.69 0.83
CA LEU A 493 -90.17 8.55 1.69
C LEU A 493 -90.66 7.23 1.07
N LYS A 494 -91.85 7.24 0.47
CA LYS A 494 -92.41 6.10 -0.26
C LYS A 494 -91.56 5.72 -1.47
N ASP A 495 -91.18 6.70 -2.30
CA ASP A 495 -90.30 6.49 -3.46
C ASP A 495 -88.92 5.95 -3.06
N LEU A 496 -88.36 6.44 -1.94
CA LEU A 496 -87.11 5.92 -1.39
C LEU A 496 -87.25 4.49 -0.89
N GLU A 497 -88.32 4.18 -0.15
CA GLU A 497 -88.62 2.83 0.34
C GLU A 497 -88.74 1.85 -0.84
N ASP A 498 -89.48 2.22 -1.89
CA ASP A 498 -89.69 1.40 -3.07
C ASP A 498 -88.38 1.16 -3.84
N LYS A 499 -87.53 2.19 -3.98
CA LYS A 499 -86.20 2.05 -4.61
C LYS A 499 -85.27 1.15 -3.80
N LEU A 500 -85.30 1.25 -2.47
CA LEU A 500 -84.49 0.40 -1.60
C LEU A 500 -84.97 -1.06 -1.60
N LYS A 501 -86.28 -1.30 -1.69
CA LYS A 501 -86.84 -2.64 -1.91
C LYS A 501 -86.45 -3.20 -3.27
N ALA A 502 -86.52 -2.39 -4.33
CA ALA A 502 -86.10 -2.79 -5.68
C ALA A 502 -84.60 -3.11 -5.75
N ALA A 503 -83.77 -2.44 -4.95
CA ALA A 503 -82.34 -2.72 -4.82
C ALA A 503 -82.01 -3.92 -3.90
N GLY A 504 -83.02 -4.56 -3.29
CA GLY A 504 -82.85 -5.69 -2.37
C GLY A 504 -82.26 -5.33 -1.01
N LEU A 505 -82.24 -4.03 -0.67
CA LEU A 505 -81.67 -3.50 0.58
C LEU A 505 -82.70 -3.42 1.71
N LEU A 506 -83.99 -3.47 1.36
CA LEU A 506 -85.11 -3.62 2.29
C LEU A 506 -85.91 -4.85 1.90
N SER A 507 -86.30 -5.66 2.90
CA SER A 507 -87.26 -6.74 2.69
C SER A 507 -88.63 -6.16 2.32
N SER A 508 -89.36 -6.88 1.47
CA SER A 508 -90.69 -6.50 0.94
C SER A 508 -91.67 -6.02 2.00
#